data_AF-E9SCB0-F1
#
_entry.id   AF-E9SCB0-F1
#
_cell.length_a   1.000
_cell.length_b   1.000
_cell.length_c   1.000
_cell.angle_alpha   90.00
_cell.angle_beta   90.00
_cell.angle_gamma   90.00
#
_symmetry.space_group_name_H-M   'P 1'
#
loop_
_entity.id
_entity.type
_entity.pdbx_description
1 polymer ?
#
loop_
_entity_poly.entity_id
_entity_poly.type
_entity_poly.pdbx_seq_one_letter_code
_entity_poly.pdbx_strand_id
1 'polypeptide(L)'
;MSKGIGSGCTKLHEDENEVVYSYYCYDLNVPEHRNEERIADGQIIFKKEPHEVLSATHMAELLKNGTITIKNSSNAWTVLDGTDYMVLPLCLRILKGYQEDGQFLGKCSHEV
;
A
#
# COMPACT_ATOMS: atom_id res chain seq x y z
N MET A 1 -8.30 -25.91 -4.31
CA MET A 1 -7.22 -25.46 -3.39
C MET A 1 -6.78 -24.09 -3.88
N SER A 2 -6.98 -23.03 -3.09
CA SER A 2 -6.51 -21.69 -3.47
C SER A 2 -4.99 -21.73 -3.54
N LYS A 3 -4.41 -21.20 -4.62
CA LYS A 3 -2.94 -21.09 -4.76
C LYS A 3 -2.39 -19.93 -3.92
N GLY A 4 -3.24 -19.06 -3.36
CA GLY A 4 -2.90 -17.93 -2.50
C GLY A 4 -3.15 -16.58 -3.16
N ILE A 5 -3.60 -15.60 -2.36
CA ILE A 5 -3.84 -14.21 -2.75
C ILE A 5 -3.04 -13.31 -1.82
N GLY A 6 -2.43 -12.24 -2.32
CA GLY A 6 -1.68 -11.35 -1.46
C GLY A 6 -1.11 -10.11 -2.13
N SER A 7 -0.32 -9.38 -1.36
CA SER A 7 0.34 -8.15 -1.75
C SER A 7 1.59 -7.89 -0.90
N GLY A 8 2.49 -7.07 -1.44
CA GLY A 8 3.74 -6.70 -0.77
C GLY A 8 4.16 -5.28 -1.14
N CYS A 9 4.87 -4.64 -0.22
CA CYS A 9 5.38 -3.28 -0.33
C CYS A 9 6.85 -3.22 0.06
N THR A 10 7.64 -2.37 -0.62
CA THR A 10 9.01 -2.01 -0.22
C THR A 10 9.17 -0.51 -0.30
N LYS A 11 9.81 0.08 0.72
CA LYS A 11 10.12 1.51 0.76
C LYS A 11 11.18 1.83 -0.29
N LEU A 12 10.86 2.74 -1.20
CA LEU A 12 11.79 3.21 -2.22
C LEU A 12 12.61 4.39 -1.73
N HIS A 13 11.94 5.35 -1.10
CA HIS A 13 12.52 6.61 -0.68
C HIS A 13 11.76 7.18 0.52
N GLU A 14 12.48 7.92 1.35
CA GLU A 14 11.95 8.64 2.49
C GLU A 14 12.73 9.95 2.66
N ASP A 15 12.01 11.07 2.65
CA ASP A 15 12.55 12.39 3.01
C ASP A 15 11.71 13.07 4.10
N GLU A 16 11.95 14.37 4.31
CA GLU A 16 11.28 15.18 5.31
C GLU A 16 9.80 15.45 4.96
N ASN A 17 9.44 15.42 3.68
CA ASN A 17 8.11 15.78 3.17
C ASN A 17 7.28 14.55 2.78
N GLU A 18 7.89 13.47 2.31
CA GLU A 18 7.18 12.29 1.81
C GLU A 18 7.90 10.96 2.04
N VAL A 19 7.12 9.88 1.96
CA VAL A 19 7.59 8.50 1.92
C VAL A 19 6.95 7.78 0.76
N VAL A 20 7.78 7.16 -0.07
CA VAL A 20 7.35 6.48 -1.28
C VAL A 20 7.63 4.99 -1.15
N TYR A 21 6.61 4.18 -1.45
CA TYR A 21 6.67 2.73 -1.53
C TYR A 21 6.32 2.26 -2.93
N SER A 22 7.03 1.24 -3.41
CA SER A 22 6.56 0.39 -4.50
C SER A 22 5.80 -0.78 -3.93
N TYR A 23 4.68 -1.13 -4.54
CA TYR A 23 3.89 -2.29 -4.11
C TYR A 23 3.45 -3.15 -5.29
N TYR A 24 3.20 -4.42 -5.00
CA TYR A 24 2.64 -5.40 -5.93
C TYR A 24 1.45 -6.10 -5.27
N CYS A 25 0.53 -6.59 -6.08
CA CYS A 25 -0.52 -7.54 -5.67
C CYS A 25 -0.52 -8.75 -6.61
N TYR A 26 -1.12 -9.85 -6.15
CA TYR A 26 -1.23 -11.08 -6.90
C TYR A 26 -2.45 -11.91 -6.49
N ASP A 27 -3.06 -12.57 -7.47
CA ASP A 27 -4.00 -13.67 -7.27
C ASP A 27 -3.50 -14.89 -8.05
N LEU A 28 -2.98 -15.90 -7.34
CA LEU A 28 -2.42 -17.09 -7.99
C LEU A 28 -3.48 -17.97 -8.68
N ASN A 29 -4.76 -17.71 -8.40
CA ASN A 29 -5.90 -18.41 -8.98
C ASN A 29 -6.29 -17.86 -10.36
N VAL A 30 -5.95 -16.59 -10.66
CA VAL A 30 -6.32 -15.92 -11.92
C VAL A 30 -5.06 -15.68 -12.77
N PRO A 31 -4.96 -16.26 -13.99
CA PRO A 31 -3.77 -16.12 -14.83
C PRO A 31 -3.36 -14.67 -15.12
N GLU A 32 -4.33 -13.77 -15.29
CA GLU A 32 -4.12 -12.36 -15.62
C GLU A 32 -3.55 -11.53 -14.46
N HIS A 33 -3.81 -11.95 -13.22
CA HIS A 33 -3.40 -11.24 -12.00
C HIS A 33 -2.34 -12.00 -11.20
N ARG A 34 -1.72 -13.01 -11.82
CA ARG A 34 -0.86 -13.94 -11.09
C ARG A 34 0.37 -13.28 -10.51
N ASN A 35 0.96 -12.34 -11.27
CA ASN A 35 2.17 -11.60 -10.90
C ASN A 35 3.22 -12.49 -10.20
N GLU A 36 3.57 -13.63 -10.82
CA GLU A 36 4.52 -14.60 -10.23
C GLU A 36 5.89 -13.96 -9.96
N GLU A 37 6.28 -13.01 -10.82
CA GLU A 37 7.53 -12.26 -10.74
C GLU A 37 7.52 -11.18 -9.65
N ARG A 38 6.37 -10.95 -8.98
CA ARG A 38 6.20 -9.92 -7.94
C ARG A 38 6.61 -8.52 -8.41
N ILE A 39 6.23 -8.17 -9.65
CA ILE A 39 6.53 -6.87 -10.24
C ILE A 39 5.82 -5.79 -9.42
N ALA A 40 6.60 -4.94 -8.76
CA ALA A 40 6.12 -3.84 -7.92
C ALA A 40 5.97 -2.55 -8.74
N ASP A 41 4.92 -2.53 -9.56
CA ASP A 41 4.60 -1.41 -10.46
C ASP A 41 3.58 -0.42 -9.87
N GLY A 42 2.93 -0.77 -8.75
CA GLY A 42 2.09 0.14 -7.98
C GLY A 42 2.93 1.04 -7.07
N GLN A 43 2.38 2.20 -6.69
CA GLN A 43 3.01 3.14 -5.75
C GLN A 43 2.07 3.57 -4.63
N ILE A 44 2.64 3.74 -3.44
CA ILE A 44 1.99 4.35 -2.28
C ILE A 44 2.85 5.54 -1.86
N ILE A 45 2.26 6.73 -1.77
CA ILE A 45 2.94 7.95 -1.38
C ILE A 45 2.26 8.50 -0.14
N PHE A 46 3.01 8.65 0.94
CA PHE A 46 2.58 9.30 2.18
C PHE A 46 3.22 10.66 2.27
N LYS A 47 2.42 11.73 2.37
CA LYS A 47 2.93 13.06 2.70
C LYS A 47 3.03 13.22 4.21
N LYS A 48 4.15 13.74 4.69
CA LYS A 48 4.47 14.03 6.09
C LYS A 48 4.10 15.47 6.49
N GLU A 49 3.20 16.12 5.75
CA GLU A 49 2.87 17.53 5.97
C GLU A 49 2.54 17.81 7.46
N PRO A 50 2.99 18.95 8.00
CA PRO A 50 3.13 19.18 9.45
C PRO A 50 1.82 19.22 10.25
N HIS A 51 0.66 19.06 9.63
CA HIS A 51 -0.65 19.25 10.25
C HIS A 51 -1.57 18.03 10.24
N GLU A 52 -1.17 16.91 9.63
CA GLU A 52 -2.02 15.72 9.57
C GLU A 52 -1.45 14.54 10.34
N VAL A 53 -2.24 14.03 11.28
CA VAL A 53 -1.91 12.81 12.01
C VAL A 53 -2.10 11.62 11.08
N LEU A 54 -0.99 11.08 10.59
CA LEU A 54 -0.97 9.82 9.85
C LEU A 54 -1.42 8.68 10.78
N SER A 55 -2.69 8.29 10.66
CA SER A 55 -3.34 7.30 11.51
C SER A 55 -4.15 6.33 10.69
N ALA A 56 -4.05 5.05 11.02
CA ALA A 56 -4.88 4.00 10.43
C ALA A 56 -6.38 4.28 10.59
N THR A 57 -6.78 4.91 11.70
CA THR A 57 -8.18 5.28 11.99
C THR A 57 -8.75 6.31 11.02
N HIS A 58 -7.91 7.19 10.45
CA HIS A 58 -8.32 8.27 9.55
C HIS A 58 -7.95 8.00 8.09
N MET A 59 -7.61 6.76 7.72
CA MET A 59 -7.11 6.42 6.39
C MET A 59 -8.01 6.92 5.24
N ALA A 60 -9.34 6.83 5.39
CA ALA A 60 -10.26 7.32 4.38
C ALA A 60 -10.18 8.84 4.17
N GLU A 61 -10.01 9.61 5.24
CA GLU A 61 -9.81 11.07 5.16
C GLU A 61 -8.47 11.41 4.54
N LEU A 62 -7.41 10.68 4.93
CA LEU A 62 -6.05 10.82 4.39
C LEU A 62 -5.96 10.46 2.89
N LEU A 63 -6.80 9.55 2.41
CA LEU A 63 -6.92 9.26 0.97
C LEU A 63 -7.67 10.40 0.27
N LYS A 64 -8.74 10.90 0.88
CA LYS A 64 -9.61 11.93 0.31
C LYS A 64 -8.92 13.30 0.17
N ASN A 65 -8.10 13.68 1.14
CA ASN A 65 -7.36 14.94 1.12
C ASN A 65 -6.05 14.88 0.32
N GLY A 66 -5.64 13.69 -0.14
CA GLY A 66 -4.43 13.49 -0.95
C GLY A 66 -3.13 13.35 -0.15
N THR A 67 -3.22 13.18 1.18
CA THR A 67 -2.06 12.88 2.04
C THR A 67 -1.53 11.48 1.82
N ILE A 68 -2.42 10.53 1.52
CA ILE A 68 -2.08 9.23 0.98
C ILE A 68 -2.51 9.21 -0.48
N THR A 69 -1.55 9.07 -1.39
CA THR A 69 -1.81 8.91 -2.82
C THR A 69 -1.43 7.50 -3.24
N ILE A 70 -2.31 6.84 -4.00
CA ILE A 70 -2.10 5.48 -4.49
C ILE A 70 -2.12 5.49 -6.02
N LYS A 71 -1.13 4.84 -6.62
CA LYS A 71 -1.14 4.45 -8.04
C LYS A 71 -1.27 2.94 -8.09
N ASN A 72 -2.38 2.45 -8.63
CA ASN A 72 -2.67 1.02 -8.60
C ASN A 72 -1.63 0.21 -9.37
N SER A 73 -1.31 -0.99 -8.87
CA SER A 73 -0.58 -2.01 -9.63
C SER A 73 -1.37 -2.42 -10.88
N SER A 74 -0.70 -2.74 -11.98
CA SER A 74 -1.36 -3.26 -13.18
C SER A 74 -2.08 -4.58 -12.94
N ASN A 75 -1.68 -5.31 -11.88
CA ASN A 75 -2.29 -6.56 -11.49
C ASN A 75 -3.48 -6.39 -10.55
N ALA A 76 -3.92 -5.18 -10.22
CA ALA A 76 -5.09 -4.95 -9.38
C ALA A 76 -6.36 -5.55 -10.03
N TRP A 77 -7.07 -6.41 -9.31
CA TRP A 77 -8.31 -7.05 -9.79
C TRP A 77 -9.57 -6.50 -9.11
N THR A 78 -9.47 -6.09 -7.85
CA THR A 78 -10.57 -5.50 -7.10
C THR A 78 -10.23 -4.06 -6.75
N VAL A 79 -11.00 -3.13 -7.30
CA VAL A 79 -10.81 -1.69 -7.09
C VAL A 79 -12.07 -1.12 -6.43
N LEU A 80 -11.90 -0.42 -5.30
CA LEU A 80 -12.94 0.28 -4.56
C LEU A 80 -12.69 1.79 -4.67
N ASP A 81 -13.65 2.54 -5.20
CA ASP A 81 -13.54 4.00 -5.42
C ASP A 81 -12.24 4.41 -6.14
N GLY A 82 -11.82 3.62 -7.13
CA GLY A 82 -10.58 3.84 -7.88
C GLY A 82 -9.29 3.37 -7.20
N THR A 83 -9.37 2.81 -6.00
CA THR A 83 -8.22 2.31 -5.23
C THR A 83 -8.16 0.78 -5.19
N ASP A 84 -7.00 0.20 -5.48
CA ASP A 84 -6.74 -1.24 -5.35
C ASP A 84 -7.03 -1.72 -3.92
N TYR A 85 -7.95 -2.66 -3.76
CA TYR A 85 -8.34 -3.19 -2.46
C TYR A 85 -7.15 -3.81 -1.70
N MET A 86 -6.21 -4.41 -2.42
CA MET A 86 -5.07 -5.11 -1.83
C MET A 86 -4.00 -4.17 -1.27
N VAL A 87 -4.04 -2.88 -1.62
CA VAL A 87 -3.10 -1.89 -1.08
C VAL A 87 -3.52 -1.42 0.33
N LEU A 88 -4.81 -1.50 0.66
CA LEU A 88 -5.34 -0.97 1.92
C LEU A 88 -4.73 -1.65 3.16
N PRO A 89 -4.60 -3.00 3.21
CA PRO A 89 -3.92 -3.67 4.31
C PRO A 89 -2.44 -3.27 4.43
N LEU A 90 -1.76 -2.97 3.32
CA LEU A 90 -0.38 -2.49 3.33
C LEU A 90 -0.32 -1.09 3.96
N CYS A 91 -1.19 -0.17 3.54
CA CYS A 91 -1.29 1.18 4.11
C CYS A 91 -1.54 1.13 5.62
N LEU A 92 -2.50 0.32 6.07
CA LEU A 92 -2.81 0.17 7.50
C LEU A 92 -1.61 -0.31 8.30
N ARG A 93 -0.84 -1.29 7.79
CA ARG A 93 0.35 -1.81 8.45
C ARG A 93 1.47 -0.76 8.53
N ILE A 94 1.69 -0.02 7.45
CA ILE A 94 2.68 1.07 7.41
C ILE A 94 2.33 2.16 8.43
N LEU A 95 1.07 2.63 8.42
CA LEU A 95 0.59 3.65 9.35
C LEU A 95 0.68 3.18 10.80
N LYS A 96 0.28 1.93 11.07
CA LYS A 96 0.38 1.36 12.41
C LYS A 96 1.83 1.31 12.92
N GLY A 97 2.76 0.85 12.09
CA GLY A 97 4.19 0.87 12.43
C GLY A 97 4.71 2.28 12.68
N TYR A 98 4.29 3.26 11.86
CA TYR A 98 4.65 4.66 12.08
C TYR A 98 4.10 5.21 13.40
N GLN A 99 2.86 4.85 13.78
CA GLN A 99 2.24 5.31 15.02
C GLN A 99 2.84 4.66 16.28
N GLU A 100 3.17 3.37 16.20
CA GLU A 100 3.67 2.60 17.35
C GLU A 100 5.17 2.82 17.57
N ASP A 101 5.96 2.81 16.49
CA ASP A 101 7.43 2.83 16.54
C ASP A 101 8.03 4.19 16.15
N GLY A 102 7.20 5.14 15.70
CA GLY A 102 7.65 6.44 15.18
C GLY A 102 8.38 6.35 13.84
N GLN A 103 8.34 5.17 13.17
CA GLN A 103 9.11 4.90 11.96
C GLN A 103 8.29 4.19 10.89
N PHE A 104 8.52 4.60 9.64
CA PHE A 104 7.95 3.95 8.46
C PHE A 104 8.64 2.61 8.17
N LEU A 105 7.84 1.53 8.08
CA LEU A 105 8.34 0.18 7.80
C LEU A 105 9.17 0.13 6.52
N GLY A 106 10.30 -0.59 6.52
CA GLY A 106 11.12 -0.74 5.30
C GLY A 106 10.46 -1.61 4.22
N LYS A 107 9.65 -2.60 4.64
CA LYS A 107 8.87 -3.49 3.78
C LYS A 107 7.71 -4.09 4.55
N CYS A 108 6.66 -4.50 3.85
CA CYS A 108 5.47 -5.11 4.43
C CYS A 108 4.79 -6.06 3.43
N SER A 109 4.03 -7.02 3.92
CA SER A 109 3.21 -7.89 3.07
C SER A 109 1.90 -8.28 3.76
N HIS A 110 0.93 -8.69 2.95
CA HIS A 110 -0.36 -9.19 3.39
C HIS A 110 -0.82 -10.33 2.49
N GLU A 111 -1.29 -11.42 3.08
CA GLU A 111 -1.81 -12.60 2.39
C GLU A 111 -3.20 -12.94 2.94
N VAL A 112 -4.07 -13.49 2.07
CA VAL A 112 -5.47 -13.88 2.35
C VAL A 112 -5.64 -15.37 2.16
#